data_AF-A0A3D3FCA6-F1
#
_entry.id   AF-A0A3D3FCA6-F1
#
_cell.length_a   1.000
_cell.length_b   1.000
_cell.length_c   1.000
_cell.angle_alpha   90.00
_cell.angle_beta   90.00
_cell.angle_gamma   90.00
#
_symmetry.space_group_name_H-M   'P 1'
#
loop_
_entity.id
_entity.type
_entity.pdbx_description
1 polymer ?
#
loop_
_entity_poly.entity_id
_entity_poly.type
_entity_poly.pdbx_seq_one_letter_code
_entity_poly.pdbx_strand_id
1 'polypeptide(L)'
;GNILDKRLHEIIAEASGNELIIQILRALSGTIDRFISDMRQRIFLNYDAAKQLQYAHEQIVDAFRCRDRVQLILAVKHHFNIVNTNMYNQESEKTSSFSKDLPADKDHIH
;
A
#
# COMPACT_ATOMS: atom_id res chain seq x y z
N GLY A 1 -3.97 -13.08 -8.31
CA GLY A 1 -3.16 -11.95 -7.83
C GLY A 1 -2.92 -12.02 -6.33
N ASN A 2 -3.98 -11.85 -5.53
CA ASN A 2 -3.91 -11.74 -4.06
C ASN A 2 -3.16 -12.89 -3.34
N ILE A 3 -3.36 -14.16 -3.74
CA ILE A 3 -2.68 -15.31 -3.10
C ILE A 3 -1.15 -15.21 -3.14
N LEU A 4 -0.59 -14.68 -4.24
CA LEU A 4 0.87 -14.54 -4.38
C LEU A 4 1.42 -13.40 -3.53
N ASP A 5 0.68 -12.30 -3.39
CA ASP A 5 1.08 -11.21 -2.49
C ASP A 5 1.06 -11.68 -1.05
N LYS A 6 -0.01 -12.37 -0.64
CA LYS A 6 -0.09 -12.98 0.69
C LYS A 6 1.11 -13.90 0.94
N ARG A 7 1.40 -14.79 0.00
CA ARG A 7 2.52 -15.74 0.13
C ARG A 7 3.86 -15.04 0.23
N LEU A 8 4.07 -13.95 -0.51
CA LEU A 8 5.27 -13.13 -0.39
C LEU A 8 5.42 -12.56 1.03
N HIS A 9 4.36 -12.00 1.61
CA HIS A 9 4.39 -11.42 2.95
C HIS A 9 4.66 -12.47 4.04
N GLU A 10 4.07 -13.66 3.90
CA GLU A 10 4.36 -14.81 4.77
C GLU A 10 5.84 -15.20 4.71
N ILE A 11 6.40 -15.34 3.50
CA ILE A 11 7.80 -15.72 3.30
C ILE A 11 8.74 -14.66 3.90
N ILE A 12 8.44 -13.37 3.75
CA ILE A 12 9.24 -12.28 4.34
C ILE A 12 9.25 -12.38 5.86
N ALA A 13 8.10 -12.66 6.48
CA ALA A 13 8.02 -12.84 7.93
C ALA A 13 8.76 -14.10 8.39
N GLU A 14 8.61 -15.23 7.69
CA GLU A 14 9.36 -16.46 7.96
C GLU A 14 10.87 -16.24 7.85
N ALA A 15 11.31 -15.49 6.84
CA ALA A 15 12.72 -15.15 6.62
C ALA A 15 13.34 -14.29 7.75
N SER A 16 12.52 -13.63 8.56
CA SER A 16 13.00 -12.88 9.73
C SER A 16 13.56 -13.79 10.83
N GLY A 17 13.16 -15.06 10.86
CA GLY A 17 13.48 -15.99 11.95
C GLY A 17 12.96 -15.55 13.33
N ASN A 18 12.11 -14.52 13.38
CA ASN A 18 11.61 -13.94 14.62
C ASN A 18 10.23 -14.52 14.93
N GLU A 19 10.18 -15.45 15.88
CA GLU A 19 8.96 -16.15 16.27
C GLU A 19 7.84 -15.18 16.70
N LEU A 20 8.17 -14.08 17.38
CA LEU A 20 7.18 -13.07 17.75
C LEU A 20 6.51 -12.45 16.52
N ILE A 21 7.30 -12.07 15.50
CA ILE A 21 6.80 -11.48 14.25
C ILE A 21 5.91 -12.49 13.51
N ILE A 22 6.34 -13.74 13.42
CA ILE A 22 5.60 -14.81 12.76
C ILE A 22 4.24 -15.04 13.45
N GLN A 23 4.23 -15.11 14.79
CA GLN A 23 3.02 -15.34 15.56
C GLN A 23 2.06 -14.15 15.50
N ILE A 24 2.56 -12.92 15.51
CA ILE A 24 1.74 -11.71 15.30
C ILE A 24 1.11 -11.74 13.90
N LEU A 25 1.89 -12.05 12.85
CA LEU A 25 1.36 -12.14 11.49
C LEU A 25 0.25 -13.20 11.38
N ARG A 26 0.46 -14.38 11.99
CA ARG A 26 -0.53 -15.47 12.01
C ARG A 26 -1.80 -15.09 12.76
N ALA A 27 -1.68 -14.45 13.92
CA ALA A 27 -2.84 -13.99 14.69
C ALA A 27 -3.66 -12.94 13.92
N LEU A 28 -3.00 -12.12 13.10
CA LEU A 28 -3.62 -11.06 12.30
C LEU A 28 -3.94 -11.49 10.87
N SER A 29 -3.75 -12.76 10.49
CA SER A 29 -3.76 -13.19 9.09
C SER A 29 -5.07 -12.86 8.37
N GLY A 30 -6.22 -13.03 9.04
CA GLY A 30 -7.52 -12.69 8.45
C GLY A 30 -7.70 -11.19 8.18
N THR A 31 -7.12 -10.33 9.03
CA THR A 31 -7.11 -8.88 8.84
C THR A 31 -6.17 -8.48 7.70
N ILE A 32 -4.99 -9.11 7.64
CA ILE A 32 -3.98 -8.87 6.60
C ILE A 32 -4.48 -9.34 5.24
N ASP A 33 -5.16 -10.48 5.17
CA ASP A 33 -5.74 -11.02 3.94
C ASP A 33 -6.74 -10.04 3.31
N ARG A 34 -7.63 -9.47 4.13
CA ARG A 34 -8.59 -8.45 3.69
C ARG A 34 -7.86 -7.19 3.24
N PHE A 35 -6.88 -6.73 4.03
CA PHE A 35 -6.09 -5.55 3.69
C PHE A 35 -5.36 -5.69 2.35
N ILE A 36 -4.65 -6.81 2.11
CA ILE A 36 -3.95 -7.08 0.85
C ILE A 36 -4.95 -7.16 -0.31
N SER A 37 -6.13 -7.75 -0.09
CA SER A 37 -7.19 -7.82 -1.10
C SER A 37 -7.66 -6.43 -1.52
N ASP A 38 -8.06 -5.61 -0.55
CA ASP A 38 -8.61 -4.28 -0.78
C ASP A 38 -7.56 -3.36 -1.39
N MET A 39 -6.34 -3.43 -0.87
CA MET A 39 -5.19 -2.70 -1.39
C MET A 39 -4.94 -3.06 -2.86
N ARG A 40 -4.85 -4.35 -3.18
CA ARG A 40 -4.58 -4.81 -4.55
C ARG A 40 -5.70 -4.39 -5.49
N GLN A 41 -6.96 -4.55 -5.08
CA GLN A 41 -8.10 -4.15 -5.90
C GLN A 41 -8.03 -2.67 -6.27
N ARG A 42 -7.73 -1.80 -5.30
CA ARG A 42 -7.65 -0.35 -5.50
C ARG A 42 -6.45 0.04 -6.36
N ILE A 43 -5.26 -0.48 -6.07
CA ILE A 43 -4.04 -0.18 -6.86
C ILE A 43 -4.22 -0.59 -8.32
N PHE A 44 -4.88 -1.73 -8.58
CA PHE A 44 -5.05 -2.26 -9.93
C PHE A 44 -6.04 -1.49 -10.80
N LEU A 45 -6.74 -0.49 -10.24
CA LEU A 45 -7.52 0.47 -11.02
C LEU A 45 -6.61 1.40 -11.85
N ASN A 46 -5.35 1.57 -11.44
CA ASN A 46 -4.34 2.31 -12.18
C ASN A 46 -3.22 1.35 -12.62
N TYR A 47 -3.07 1.21 -13.94
CA TYR A 47 -2.09 0.30 -14.54
C TYR A 47 -0.64 0.61 -14.14
N ASP A 48 -0.27 1.89 -14.06
CA ASP A 48 1.09 2.30 -13.68
C ASP A 48 1.35 2.01 -12.20
N ALA A 49 0.35 2.23 -11.33
CA ALA A 49 0.45 1.88 -9.92
C ALA A 49 0.58 0.36 -9.73
N ALA A 50 -0.15 -0.43 -10.50
CA ALA A 50 -0.05 -1.90 -10.49
C ALA A 50 1.35 -2.38 -10.90
N LYS A 51 1.94 -1.77 -11.94
CA LYS A 51 3.32 -2.06 -12.35
C LYS A 51 4.33 -1.68 -11.28
N GLN A 52 4.18 -0.52 -10.66
CA GLN A 52 5.08 -0.09 -9.58
C GLN A 52 5.00 -1.02 -8.38
N LEU A 53 3.81 -1.51 -8.01
CA LEU A 53 3.64 -2.47 -6.93
C LEU A 53 4.38 -3.79 -7.22
N GLN A 54 4.20 -4.31 -8.44
CA GLN A 54 4.88 -5.53 -8.87
C GLN A 54 6.40 -5.34 -8.89
N TYR A 55 6.87 -4.21 -9.42
CA TYR A 55 8.29 -3.87 -9.41
C TYR A 55 8.85 -3.79 -7.98
N ALA A 56 8.13 -3.17 -7.05
CA ALA A 56 8.56 -3.12 -5.65
C ALA A 56 8.72 -4.52 -5.03
N HIS A 57 7.80 -5.45 -5.33
CA HIS A 57 7.92 -6.84 -4.89
C HIS A 57 9.16 -7.53 -5.49
N GLU A 58 9.43 -7.35 -6.78
CA GLU A 58 10.62 -7.89 -7.45
C GLU A 58 11.91 -7.36 -6.82
N GLN A 59 11.98 -6.06 -6.57
CA GLN A 59 13.14 -5.43 -5.93
C GLN A 59 13.38 -5.92 -4.50
N ILE A 60 12.31 -6.26 -3.75
CA ILE A 60 12.44 -6.89 -2.42
C ILE A 60 13.09 -8.28 -2.56
N VAL A 61 12.60 -9.10 -3.49
CA VAL A 61 13.13 -10.44 -3.73
C VAL A 61 14.59 -10.39 -4.18
N ASP A 62 14.93 -9.48 -5.09
CA ASP A 62 16.31 -9.31 -5.57
C ASP A 62 17.24 -8.82 -4.46
N ALA A 63 16.78 -7.90 -3.60
CA ALA A 63 17.56 -7.46 -2.46
C ALA A 63 17.85 -8.59 -1.46
N PHE A 64 16.87 -9.48 -1.22
CA PHE A 64 17.11 -10.69 -0.42
C PHE A 64 18.12 -11.62 -1.08
N ARG A 65 17.98 -11.87 -2.39
CA ARG A 65 18.89 -12.72 -3.16
C ARG A 65 20.34 -12.23 -3.11
N CYS A 66 20.52 -10.92 -3.22
CA CYS A 66 21.83 -10.26 -3.19
C CYS A 66 22.36 -10.01 -1.76
N ARG A 67 21.56 -10.27 -0.73
CA ARG A 67 21.84 -9.89 0.67
C ARG A 67 22.14 -8.40 0.85
N ASP A 68 21.50 -7.56 0.04
CA ASP A 68 21.69 -6.11 0.07
C ASP A 68 20.68 -5.46 1.01
N ARG A 69 21.15 -5.12 2.21
CA ARG A 69 20.34 -4.47 3.24
C ARG A 69 19.84 -3.08 2.79
N VAL A 70 20.65 -2.31 2.08
CA VAL A 70 20.29 -0.95 1.69
C VAL A 70 19.18 -1.00 0.64
N GLN A 71 19.37 -1.85 -0.37
CA GLN A 71 18.36 -2.05 -1.41
C GLN A 71 17.06 -2.61 -0.83
N LEU A 72 17.14 -3.52 0.14
CA LEU A 72 15.95 -4.08 0.79
C LEU A 72 15.14 -2.98 1.48
N ILE A 73 15.81 -2.09 2.23
CA ILE A 73 15.15 -0.97 2.92
C ILE A 73 14.49 -0.03 1.90
N LEU A 74 15.18 0.28 0.79
CA LEU A 74 14.63 1.14 -0.26
C LEU A 74 13.43 0.50 -0.95
N ALA A 75 13.50 -0.79 -1.29
CA ALA A 75 12.43 -1.52 -1.95
C ALA A 75 11.18 -1.63 -1.06
N VAL A 76 11.36 -1.95 0.23
CA VAL A 76 10.25 -1.98 1.20
C VAL A 76 9.62 -0.60 1.39
N LYS A 77 10.42 0.47 1.48
CA LYS A 77 9.89 1.84 1.54
C LYS A 77 9.11 2.21 0.28
N HIS A 78 9.62 1.84 -0.90
CA HIS A 78 8.93 2.08 -2.16
C HIS A 78 7.59 1.34 -2.21
N HIS A 79 7.55 0.08 -1.80
CA HIS A 79 6.31 -0.69 -1.63
C HIS A 79 5.29 0.06 -0.76
N PHE A 80 5.69 0.46 0.45
CA PHE A 80 4.78 1.20 1.36
C PHE A 80 4.31 2.54 0.79
N ASN A 81 5.16 3.26 0.04
CA ASN A 81 4.76 4.50 -0.60
C ASN A 81 3.65 4.27 -1.62
N ILE A 82 3.77 3.24 -2.48
CA ILE A 82 2.73 2.90 -3.47
C ILE A 82 1.42 2.55 -2.75
N VAL A 83 1.50 1.72 -1.70
CA VAL A 83 0.33 1.36 -0.89
C VAL A 83 -0.32 2.60 -0.29
N ASN A 84 0.44 3.44 0.39
CA ASN A 84 -0.09 4.63 1.06
C ASN A 84 -0.73 5.62 0.09
N THR A 85 -0.06 5.94 -1.02
CA THR A 85 -0.58 6.87 -2.03
C THR A 85 -1.91 6.37 -2.62
N ASN A 86 -2.07 5.06 -2.82
CA ASN A 86 -3.30 4.53 -3.40
C ASN A 86 -4.40 4.27 -2.35
N MET A 87 -4.06 4.17 -1.07
CA MET A 87 -5.04 3.96 0.01
C MET A 87 -5.57 5.25 0.64
N TYR A 88 -4.73 6.29 0.78
CA TYR A 88 -5.08 7.51 1.55
C TYR A 88 -5.53 8.71 0.71
N ASN A 89 -5.50 8.64 -0.62
CA ASN A 89 -5.89 9.76 -1.51
C ASN A 89 -7.39 10.15 -1.47
N GLN A 90 -8.21 9.64 -0.53
CA GLN A 90 -9.65 9.93 -0.47
C GLN A 90 -10.10 10.88 0.65
N GLU A 91 -9.23 11.31 1.56
CA GLU A 91 -9.61 12.34 2.54
C GLU A 91 -9.62 13.76 1.93
N SER A 92 -8.83 14.01 0.87
CA SER A 92 -8.77 15.31 0.20
C SER A 92 -9.82 15.53 -0.90
N GLU A 93 -10.42 14.46 -1.45
CA GLU A 93 -11.46 14.60 -2.49
C GLU A 93 -12.87 14.81 -1.91
N LYS A 94 -13.15 14.30 -0.70
CA LYS A 94 -14.45 14.54 -0.03
C LYS A 94 -14.62 15.97 0.48
N THR A 95 -13.52 16.68 0.78
CA THR A 95 -13.56 18.09 1.20
C THR A 95 -13.67 19.06 0.02
N SER A 96 -13.21 18.65 -1.18
CA SER A 96 -13.34 19.48 -2.39
C SER A 96 -14.78 19.52 -2.94
N SER A 97 -15.56 18.44 -2.79
CA SER A 97 -16.95 18.42 -3.24
C SER A 97 -17.89 19.25 -2.35
N PHE A 98 -17.57 19.45 -1.07
CA PHE A 98 -18.41 20.22 -0.13
C PHE A 98 -18.29 21.74 -0.34
N SER A 99 -17.16 22.22 -0.87
CA SER A 99 -16.92 23.66 -1.09
C SER A 99 -17.51 24.21 -2.39
N LYS A 100 -18.09 23.38 -3.27
CA LYS A 100 -18.70 23.83 -4.54
C LYS A 100 -20.18 24.20 -4.44
N ASP A 101 -20.84 23.87 -3.33
CA ASP A 101 -22.28 24.06 -3.17
C ASP A 101 -22.66 25.28 -2.30
N LEU A 102 -21.70 26.13 -1.90
CA LEU A 102 -22.05 27.41 -1.28
C LEU A 102 -22.42 28.43 -2.36
N PRO A 103 -23.65 28.98 -2.36
CA PRO A 103 -24.00 30.08 -3.26
C PRO A 103 -23.14 31.28 -2.92
N ALA A 104 -22.48 31.85 -3.94
CA ALA A 104 -21.73 33.09 -3.81
C ALA A 104 -22.70 34.22 -3.44
N ASP A 105 -22.61 34.66 -2.19
CA ASP A 105 -23.28 35.87 -1.73
C ASP A 105 -22.74 37.07 -2.53
N LYS A 106 -23.60 37.62 -3.37
CA LYS A 106 -23.35 38.82 -4.18
C LYS A 106 -24.38 39.87 -3.82
N ASP A 107 -24.28 40.44 -2.64
CA ASP A 107 -24.89 41.73 -2.32
C ASP A 107 -23.75 42.71 -2.03
N HIS A 108 -23.34 43.53 -3.02
CA HIS A 108 -23.83 44.90 -3.20
C HIS A 108 -24.04 45.64 -1.87
N ILE A 109 -23.23 46.67 -1.60
CA ILE A 109 -23.70 48.00 -1.23
C ILE A 109 -22.58 49.02 -1.54
N HIS A 110 -23.03 50.11 -2.16
CA HIS A 110 -22.40 51.36 -2.60
C HIS A 110 -21.14 51.88 -1.88
#